data_AF-A0A7V4GGE9-F1
#
_entry.id   AF-A0A7V4GGE9-F1
#
_cell.length_a   1.000
_cell.length_b   1.000
_cell.length_c   1.000
_cell.angle_alpha   90.00
_cell.angle_beta   90.00
_cell.angle_gamma   90.00
#
_symmetry.space_group_name_H-M   'P 1'
#
loop_
_entity.id
_entity.type
_entity.pdbx_description
1 polymer ?
#
loop_
_entity_poly.entity_id
_entity_poly.type
_entity_poly.pdbx_seq_one_letter_code
_entity_poly.pdbx_strand_id
1 'polypeptide(L)'
;MERIAHRNPPEGPSWVATFDRRFFDGADPFTRIGAGAIGGKAQGLALIRERILARLSPQPFDGIEVVVPTLAVIATDRFDAFVERNGLRELALSEEPDDRKAHAFQRAELPAELAGDLRALALQLRTPLAVRSSSLLEDALDHPFAGVYATKMIPNNQHDADTRFRRLAEAVKFVWASTFFREALAYARSVGVDPAGEKMAVILQEIVGRRRGERFHPDVSGVARSYNYYPTGHAKPGDGVVNLAYGLGKTIVDGGTAWTYSPAYPQAPPPYNSLRDLLRQTQTAFWTVHMGAPPAWDPVRETEYMRQLPVTAAEDDDALRFLVSTYDAGADRLVPGMGVDGPRLLDFARLLKFDEVPLNALLRRLLRLAEEEVGAAVELEFAMTLDPREALPARLGLLQVRPMAVSEEAVEVTEEDLRRPNAVVTAGFVLGNGARDDVRDVVYLKPQRFSADATPAIAAELEPFNRALLEAGRPYLLIGFGRWGSSEPWLGVPVQWSQISGARAIVEATLPQMSPDLSQGSHFFHNLIGSRVLYLCVPHEGSGRGRIDWEWLDGLPAVGETEHVRHVRTPTALRLRVDGRRGRGMVLRDA
;
A
#
# COMPACT_ATOMS: atom_id res chain seq x y z
N MET A 1 15.39 27.75 -11.43
CA MET A 1 14.52 27.69 -12.62
C MET A 1 15.34 27.22 -13.81
N GLU A 2 15.53 25.92 -13.95
CA GLU A 2 15.97 25.29 -15.19
C GLU A 2 14.77 24.52 -15.75
N ARG A 3 14.36 24.88 -16.96
CA ARG A 3 13.25 24.24 -17.67
C ARG A 3 13.66 22.81 -18.03
N ILE A 4 12.99 21.83 -17.44
CA ILE A 4 13.06 20.43 -17.86
C ILE A 4 12.55 20.38 -19.31
N ALA A 5 13.47 20.17 -20.25
CA ALA A 5 13.16 19.99 -21.65
C ALA A 5 12.28 18.74 -21.84
N HIS A 6 11.19 18.90 -22.59
CA HIS A 6 10.36 17.81 -23.09
C HIS A 6 11.22 16.77 -23.82
N ARG A 7 11.60 15.70 -23.13
CA ARG A 7 12.06 14.46 -23.78
C ARG A 7 10.84 13.75 -24.34
N ASN A 8 10.93 13.29 -25.59
CA ASN A 8 9.94 12.38 -26.18
C ASN A 8 9.64 11.23 -25.21
N PRO A 9 8.38 10.76 -25.10
CA PRO A 9 8.04 9.65 -24.22
C PRO A 9 8.90 8.43 -24.57
N PRO A 10 9.41 7.69 -23.57
CA PRO A 10 10.23 6.51 -23.84
C PRO A 10 9.40 5.47 -24.61
N GLU A 11 9.95 4.99 -25.73
CA GLU A 11 9.43 3.80 -26.43
C GLU A 11 9.36 2.63 -25.44
N GLY A 12 8.29 1.83 -25.49
CA GLY A 12 8.17 0.67 -24.61
C GLY A 12 9.29 -0.35 -24.90
N PRO A 13 9.77 -1.10 -23.88
CA PRO A 13 10.92 -2.00 -24.04
C PRO A 13 10.71 -2.99 -25.19
N SER A 14 11.68 -3.04 -26.12
CA SER A 14 11.62 -3.87 -27.34
C SER A 14 11.64 -5.39 -27.08
N TRP A 15 11.93 -5.79 -25.83
CA TRP A 15 12.06 -7.17 -25.41
C TRP A 15 10.77 -7.77 -24.82
N VAL A 16 9.73 -6.96 -24.58
CA VAL A 16 8.41 -7.48 -24.21
C VAL A 16 7.66 -7.89 -25.47
N ALA A 17 7.17 -9.13 -25.51
CA ALA A 17 6.42 -9.66 -26.64
C ALA A 17 5.20 -8.78 -26.97
N THR A 18 5.03 -8.43 -28.24
CA THR A 18 3.86 -7.67 -28.68
C THR A 18 2.67 -8.61 -28.77
N PHE A 19 1.55 -8.21 -28.16
CA PHE A 19 0.31 -8.96 -28.22
C PHE A 19 -0.19 -9.02 -29.66
N ASP A 20 -0.28 -10.23 -30.22
CA ASP A 20 -0.91 -10.46 -31.53
C ASP A 20 -2.15 -11.34 -31.36
N ARG A 21 -3.32 -10.72 -31.53
CA ARG A 21 -4.63 -11.38 -31.48
C ARG A 21 -4.78 -12.57 -32.44
N ARG A 22 -3.93 -12.69 -33.46
CA ARG A 22 -3.98 -13.74 -34.50
C ARG A 22 -3.15 -14.98 -34.13
N PHE A 23 -2.18 -14.84 -33.23
CA PHE A 23 -1.23 -15.90 -32.85
C PHE A 23 -1.20 -16.18 -31.35
N PHE A 24 -2.02 -15.48 -30.56
CA PHE A 24 -2.09 -15.69 -29.12
C PHE A 24 -2.65 -17.08 -28.79
N ASP A 25 -1.76 -18.00 -28.45
CA ASP A 25 -2.03 -19.37 -27.98
C ASP A 25 -2.02 -19.49 -26.43
N GLY A 26 -1.79 -18.36 -25.75
CA GLY A 26 -1.62 -18.31 -24.30
C GLY A 26 -0.25 -18.78 -23.79
N ALA A 27 0.71 -19.05 -24.67
CA ALA A 27 2.04 -19.54 -24.30
C ALA A 27 2.96 -18.44 -23.74
N ASP A 28 2.76 -17.17 -24.13
CA ASP A 28 3.54 -16.03 -23.63
C ASP A 28 2.91 -15.44 -22.35
N PRO A 29 3.53 -15.60 -21.16
CA PRO A 29 2.95 -15.13 -19.90
C PRO A 29 3.02 -13.60 -19.71
N PHE A 30 3.65 -12.86 -20.63
CA PHE A 30 3.76 -11.39 -20.56
C PHE A 30 3.69 -10.82 -21.97
N THR A 31 2.62 -10.09 -22.27
CA THR A 31 2.40 -9.45 -23.58
C THR A 31 2.10 -7.96 -23.46
N ARG A 32 2.31 -7.19 -24.55
CA ARG A 32 2.04 -5.75 -24.62
C ARG A 32 1.08 -5.40 -25.76
N ILE A 33 0.06 -4.60 -25.47
CA ILE A 33 -0.87 -4.00 -26.44
C ILE A 33 -0.50 -2.51 -26.61
N GLY A 34 -0.07 -2.13 -27.81
CA GLY A 34 0.42 -0.77 -28.11
C GLY A 34 1.94 -0.67 -28.14
N ALA A 35 2.44 0.52 -28.49
CA ALA A 35 3.87 0.79 -28.70
C ALA A 35 4.48 1.73 -27.65
N GLY A 36 3.65 2.37 -26.83
CA GLY A 36 4.09 3.28 -25.78
C GLY A 36 4.76 2.56 -24.60
N ALA A 37 5.01 3.34 -23.55
CA ALA A 37 5.56 2.82 -22.31
C ALA A 37 4.56 1.92 -21.58
N ILE A 38 5.08 0.96 -20.80
CA ILE A 38 4.29 -0.01 -20.02
C ILE A 38 4.11 0.41 -18.55
N GLY A 39 4.77 1.50 -18.12
CA GLY A 39 4.75 2.02 -16.75
C GLY A 39 5.64 1.25 -15.76
N GLY A 40 5.80 1.81 -14.55
CA GLY A 40 6.74 1.34 -13.54
C GLY A 40 6.45 -0.06 -13.03
N LYS A 41 5.19 -0.36 -12.68
CA LYS A 41 4.78 -1.68 -12.18
C LYS A 41 5.04 -2.79 -13.19
N ALA A 42 4.70 -2.56 -14.44
CA ALA A 42 4.93 -3.53 -15.50
C ALA A 42 6.43 -3.74 -15.75
N GLN A 43 7.24 -2.67 -15.70
CA GLN A 43 8.70 -2.78 -15.80
C GLN A 43 9.29 -3.60 -14.65
N GLY A 44 8.83 -3.37 -13.41
CA GLY A 44 9.25 -4.15 -12.24
C GLY A 44 8.90 -5.64 -12.37
N LEU A 45 7.68 -5.97 -12.81
CA LEU A 45 7.27 -7.35 -13.07
C LEU A 45 8.10 -8.02 -14.17
N ALA A 46 8.44 -7.26 -15.20
CA ALA A 46 9.26 -7.76 -16.30
C ALA A 46 10.72 -8.00 -15.83
N LEU A 47 11.25 -7.13 -14.97
CA LEU A 47 12.55 -7.32 -14.29
C LEU A 47 12.55 -8.58 -13.41
N ILE A 48 11.50 -8.81 -12.62
CA ILE A 48 11.36 -10.03 -11.81
C ILE A 48 11.51 -11.26 -12.69
N ARG A 49 10.74 -11.32 -13.78
CA ARG A 49 10.70 -12.48 -14.67
C ARG A 49 12.07 -12.76 -15.30
N GLU A 50 12.68 -11.74 -15.91
CA GLU A 50 13.88 -11.93 -16.74
C GLU A 50 15.18 -12.02 -15.94
N ARG A 51 15.23 -11.40 -14.75
CA ARG A 51 16.46 -11.28 -13.96
C ARG A 51 16.42 -12.05 -12.64
N ILE A 52 15.30 -11.98 -11.92
CA ILE A 52 15.20 -12.58 -10.58
C ILE A 52 14.86 -14.07 -10.71
N LEU A 53 13.79 -14.43 -11.43
CA LEU A 53 13.36 -15.81 -11.57
C LEU A 53 14.37 -16.66 -12.35
N ALA A 54 15.06 -16.08 -13.33
CA ALA A 54 16.14 -16.75 -14.06
C ALA A 54 17.33 -17.17 -13.16
N ARG A 55 17.52 -16.49 -12.02
CA ARG A 55 18.58 -16.77 -11.03
C ARG A 55 18.09 -17.58 -9.83
N LEU A 56 16.80 -17.93 -9.80
CA LEU A 56 16.20 -18.73 -8.74
C LEU A 56 16.40 -20.21 -9.06
N SER A 57 17.33 -20.85 -8.34
CA SER A 57 17.49 -22.30 -8.40
C SER A 57 16.23 -23.00 -7.86
N PRO A 58 15.73 -24.07 -8.52
CA PRO A 58 14.61 -24.84 -8.02
C PRO A 58 14.85 -25.42 -6.62
N GLN A 59 16.05 -25.94 -6.37
CA GLN A 59 16.48 -26.35 -5.02
C GLN A 59 16.97 -25.14 -4.21
N PRO A 60 16.64 -25.03 -2.91
CA PRO A 60 15.93 -26.00 -2.06
C PRO A 60 14.39 -25.84 -2.01
N PHE A 61 13.78 -25.15 -2.97
CA PHE A 61 12.36 -24.79 -2.97
C PHE A 61 11.49 -25.78 -3.76
N ASP A 62 11.88 -27.06 -3.77
CA ASP A 62 11.16 -28.11 -4.47
C ASP A 62 9.69 -28.15 -4.01
N GLY A 63 8.76 -28.22 -4.97
CA GLY A 63 7.33 -28.16 -4.71
C GLY A 63 6.73 -26.75 -4.64
N ILE A 64 7.52 -25.68 -4.74
CA ILE A 64 7.02 -24.31 -4.90
C ILE A 64 7.24 -23.82 -6.33
N GLU A 65 6.16 -23.61 -7.07
CA GLU A 65 6.20 -22.92 -8.36
C GLU A 65 6.25 -21.40 -8.12
N VAL A 66 7.34 -20.74 -8.50
CA VAL A 66 7.50 -19.28 -8.38
C VAL A 66 7.34 -18.64 -9.74
N VAL A 67 6.35 -17.76 -9.89
CA VAL A 67 5.98 -17.17 -11.18
C VAL A 67 5.70 -15.68 -11.10
N VAL A 68 5.78 -15.00 -12.22
CA VAL A 68 4.99 -13.78 -12.45
C VAL A 68 3.66 -14.25 -13.07
N PRO A 69 2.49 -13.97 -12.45
CA PRO A 69 1.21 -14.39 -13.02
C PRO A 69 1.03 -13.82 -14.43
N THR A 70 0.40 -14.61 -15.30
CA THR A 70 0.15 -14.25 -16.71
C THR A 70 -0.48 -12.87 -16.79
N LEU A 71 0.07 -12.02 -17.66
CA LEU A 71 -0.40 -10.65 -17.80
C LEU A 71 -0.28 -10.11 -19.23
N ALA A 72 -1.15 -9.15 -19.54
CA ALA A 72 -1.06 -8.29 -20.71
C ALA A 72 -1.03 -6.82 -20.27
N VAL A 73 -0.22 -5.98 -20.93
CA VAL A 73 -0.12 -4.56 -20.59
C VAL A 73 -0.62 -3.70 -21.75
N ILE A 74 -1.63 -2.87 -21.48
CA ILE A 74 -2.07 -1.80 -22.38
C ILE A 74 -1.12 -0.62 -22.18
N ALA A 75 -0.35 -0.28 -23.22
CA ALA A 75 0.64 0.77 -23.17
C ALA A 75 0.03 2.19 -23.20
N THR A 76 0.82 3.18 -22.80
CA THR A 76 0.39 4.58 -22.60
C THR A 76 -0.11 5.26 -23.88
N ASP A 77 0.32 4.84 -25.06
CA ASP A 77 -0.17 5.35 -26.35
C ASP A 77 -1.67 5.08 -26.55
N ARG A 78 -2.16 3.96 -26.02
CA ARG A 78 -3.60 3.62 -26.09
C ARG A 78 -4.44 4.46 -25.13
N PHE A 79 -3.86 4.89 -24.01
CA PHE A 79 -4.47 5.85 -23.09
C PHE A 79 -4.60 7.23 -23.74
N ASP A 80 -3.51 7.74 -24.32
CA ASP A 80 -3.51 9.05 -25.00
C ASP A 80 -4.56 9.07 -26.12
N ALA A 81 -4.54 8.06 -26.99
CA ALA A 81 -5.50 7.93 -28.09
C ALA A 81 -6.96 7.87 -27.60
N PHE A 82 -7.23 7.22 -26.46
CA PHE A 82 -8.56 7.17 -25.85
C PHE A 82 -9.00 8.54 -25.31
N VAL A 83 -8.15 9.23 -24.56
CA VAL A 83 -8.47 10.53 -23.96
C VAL A 83 -8.69 11.59 -25.05
N GLU A 84 -7.83 11.64 -26.06
CA GLU A 84 -7.89 12.59 -27.17
C GLU A 84 -9.14 12.37 -28.04
N ARG A 85 -9.39 11.12 -28.47
CA ARG A 85 -10.56 10.77 -29.29
C ARG A 85 -11.88 11.19 -28.67
N ASN A 86 -11.98 11.09 -27.35
CA ASN A 86 -13.22 11.34 -26.62
C ASN A 86 -13.31 12.76 -26.03
N GLY A 87 -12.32 13.63 -26.27
CA GLY A 87 -12.32 15.00 -25.75
C GLY A 87 -12.36 15.06 -24.22
N LEU A 88 -11.84 14.05 -23.52
CA LEU A 88 -12.01 13.91 -22.07
C LEU A 88 -11.11 14.85 -21.26
N ARG A 89 -10.09 15.44 -21.88
CA ARG A 89 -9.02 16.16 -21.17
C ARG A 89 -9.52 17.33 -20.32
N GLU A 90 -10.43 18.14 -20.86
CA GLU A 90 -10.97 19.31 -20.15
C GLU A 90 -11.74 18.89 -18.89
N LEU A 91 -12.64 17.92 -19.03
CA LEU A 91 -13.40 17.38 -17.90
C LEU A 91 -12.50 16.67 -16.89
N ALA A 92 -11.49 15.94 -17.37
CA ALA A 92 -10.57 15.19 -16.54
C ALA A 92 -9.76 16.11 -15.59
N LEU A 93 -9.31 17.26 -16.09
CA LEU A 93 -8.51 18.22 -15.34
C LEU A 93 -9.33 19.25 -14.54
N SER A 94 -10.65 19.23 -14.66
CA SER A 94 -11.53 20.13 -13.91
C SER A 94 -11.67 19.70 -12.44
N GLU A 95 -12.30 20.56 -11.64
CA GLU A 95 -12.65 20.28 -10.23
C GLU A 95 -14.00 19.57 -10.07
N GLU A 96 -14.49 18.94 -11.16
CA GLU A 96 -15.70 18.12 -11.12
C GLU A 96 -15.51 16.87 -10.24
N PRO A 97 -16.59 16.38 -9.59
CA PRO A 97 -16.54 15.16 -8.78
C PRO A 97 -16.02 13.92 -9.52
N ASP A 98 -15.34 13.04 -8.77
CA ASP A 98 -14.69 11.83 -9.31
C ASP A 98 -15.70 10.88 -9.96
N ASP A 99 -16.92 10.77 -9.44
CA ASP A 99 -18.01 9.97 -10.01
C ASP A 99 -18.45 10.50 -11.39
N ARG A 100 -18.55 11.84 -11.54
CA ARG A 100 -18.87 12.48 -12.83
C ARG A 100 -17.78 12.21 -13.87
N LYS A 101 -16.52 12.32 -13.48
CA LYS A 101 -15.36 11.98 -14.33
C LYS A 101 -15.41 10.50 -14.71
N ALA A 102 -15.58 9.62 -13.74
CA ALA A 102 -15.65 8.17 -13.96
C ALA A 102 -16.78 7.81 -14.93
N HIS A 103 -17.98 8.36 -14.77
CA HIS A 103 -19.09 8.12 -15.67
C HIS A 103 -18.84 8.63 -17.09
N ALA A 104 -18.14 9.75 -17.27
CA ALA A 104 -17.75 10.22 -18.60
C ALA A 104 -16.77 9.25 -19.28
N PHE A 105 -15.77 8.76 -18.55
CA PHE A 105 -14.85 7.72 -19.05
C PHE A 105 -15.59 6.42 -19.39
N GLN A 106 -16.59 6.02 -18.60
CA GLN A 106 -17.39 4.82 -18.89
C GLN A 106 -18.18 4.94 -20.21
N ARG A 107 -18.73 6.14 -20.49
CA ARG A 107 -19.50 6.43 -21.72
C ARG A 107 -18.63 6.60 -22.97
N ALA A 108 -17.35 6.95 -22.80
CA ALA A 108 -16.42 7.16 -23.90
C ALA A 108 -16.15 5.89 -24.72
N GLU A 109 -15.85 6.03 -26.00
CA GLU A 109 -15.60 4.91 -26.92
C GLU A 109 -14.14 4.47 -26.89
N LEU A 110 -13.91 3.14 -26.81
CA LEU A 110 -12.57 2.58 -27.00
C LEU A 110 -12.17 2.63 -28.47
N PRO A 111 -10.89 2.90 -28.81
CA PRO A 111 -10.37 2.71 -30.15
C PRO A 111 -10.66 1.29 -30.66
N ALA A 112 -11.07 1.16 -31.93
CA ALA A 112 -11.52 -0.11 -32.49
C ALA A 112 -10.47 -1.23 -32.41
N GLU A 113 -9.18 -0.88 -32.59
CA GLU A 113 -8.08 -1.82 -32.43
C GLU A 113 -8.02 -2.41 -31.03
N LEU A 114 -8.02 -1.54 -30.02
CA LEU A 114 -7.97 -1.93 -28.60
C LEU A 114 -9.22 -2.72 -28.20
N ALA A 115 -10.40 -2.32 -28.66
CA ALA A 115 -11.63 -3.07 -28.41
C ALA A 115 -11.52 -4.50 -28.99
N GLY A 116 -10.94 -4.66 -30.17
CA GLY A 116 -10.65 -5.96 -30.76
C GLY A 116 -9.68 -6.80 -29.94
N ASP A 117 -8.59 -6.19 -29.43
CA ASP A 117 -7.59 -6.88 -28.60
C ASP A 117 -8.18 -7.32 -27.25
N LEU A 118 -8.93 -6.45 -26.58
CA LEU A 118 -9.63 -6.79 -25.34
C LEU A 118 -10.68 -7.90 -25.53
N ARG A 119 -11.37 -7.91 -26.68
CA ARG A 119 -12.31 -9.00 -27.00
C ARG A 119 -11.59 -10.33 -27.22
N ALA A 120 -10.43 -10.32 -27.87
CA ALA A 120 -9.59 -11.51 -28.03
C ALA A 120 -9.13 -12.05 -26.67
N LEU A 121 -8.69 -11.18 -25.76
CA LEU A 121 -8.36 -11.56 -24.39
C LEU A 121 -9.56 -12.15 -23.65
N ALA A 122 -10.73 -11.51 -23.72
CA ALA A 122 -11.94 -11.99 -23.05
C ALA A 122 -12.44 -13.34 -23.58
N LEU A 123 -12.14 -13.69 -24.84
CA LEU A 123 -12.47 -14.99 -25.42
C LEU A 123 -11.65 -16.12 -24.77
N GLN A 124 -10.39 -15.86 -24.45
CA GLN A 124 -9.46 -16.87 -23.95
C GLN A 124 -9.41 -16.93 -22.41
N LEU A 125 -9.42 -15.78 -21.75
CA LEU A 125 -9.29 -15.69 -20.30
C LEU A 125 -10.63 -15.95 -19.60
N ARG A 126 -10.61 -16.89 -18.65
CA ARG A 126 -11.75 -17.26 -17.78
C ARG A 126 -11.40 -17.24 -16.29
N THR A 127 -10.19 -16.83 -15.97
CA THR A 127 -9.66 -16.65 -14.63
C THR A 127 -9.97 -15.23 -14.16
N PRO A 128 -10.17 -14.99 -12.85
CA PRO A 128 -10.30 -13.65 -12.31
C PRO A 128 -9.09 -12.78 -12.65
N LEU A 129 -9.34 -11.51 -12.97
CA LEU A 129 -8.32 -10.57 -13.44
C LEU A 129 -8.24 -9.35 -12.51
N ALA A 130 -7.02 -8.95 -12.18
CA ALA A 130 -6.71 -7.65 -11.62
C ALA A 130 -6.37 -6.68 -12.76
N VAL A 131 -7.17 -5.63 -12.91
CA VAL A 131 -6.92 -4.51 -13.83
C VAL A 131 -6.26 -3.40 -13.02
N ARG A 132 -4.94 -3.25 -13.17
CA ARG A 132 -4.08 -2.41 -12.31
C ARG A 132 -3.54 -1.22 -13.10
N SER A 133 -3.45 -0.07 -12.45
CA SER A 133 -2.66 1.06 -12.93
C SER A 133 -1.18 0.68 -13.07
N SER A 134 -0.49 1.29 -14.04
CA SER A 134 0.96 1.27 -14.20
C SER A 134 1.39 2.62 -14.76
N SER A 135 1.48 3.62 -13.89
CA SER A 135 1.94 4.98 -14.21
C SER A 135 3.45 4.99 -14.45
N LEU A 136 3.95 6.00 -15.16
CA LEU A 136 5.39 6.17 -15.40
C LEU A 136 6.18 6.44 -14.11
N LEU A 137 5.54 7.03 -13.10
CA LEU A 137 6.16 7.46 -11.85
C LEU A 137 5.84 6.52 -10.66
N GLU A 138 5.00 5.50 -10.89
CA GLU A 138 4.42 4.68 -9.82
C GLU A 138 5.42 3.91 -8.95
N ASP A 139 6.54 3.49 -9.53
CA ASP A 139 7.64 2.82 -8.83
C ASP A 139 8.96 3.61 -8.94
N ALA A 140 8.86 4.92 -9.22
CA ALA A 140 10.02 5.81 -9.17
C ALA A 140 10.48 6.01 -7.72
N LEU A 141 11.80 5.96 -7.51
CA LEU A 141 12.43 6.16 -6.20
C LEU A 141 12.13 7.53 -5.59
N ASP A 142 12.13 8.58 -6.41
CA ASP A 142 12.06 9.97 -5.93
C ASP A 142 10.62 10.45 -5.65
N HIS A 143 9.62 9.88 -6.36
CA HIS A 143 8.21 10.31 -6.29
C HIS A 143 7.24 9.11 -6.46
N PRO A 144 7.13 8.19 -5.49
CA PRO A 144 6.31 7.00 -5.63
C PRO A 144 4.81 7.33 -5.54
N PHE A 145 4.07 7.14 -6.63
CA PHE A 145 2.59 7.25 -6.67
C PHE A 145 1.88 6.01 -6.08
N ALA A 146 2.42 5.47 -4.99
CA ALA A 146 1.94 4.22 -4.41
C ALA A 146 0.50 4.36 -3.90
N GLY A 147 -0.42 3.60 -4.51
CA GLY A 147 -1.82 3.55 -4.09
C GLY A 147 -2.66 4.77 -4.44
N VAL A 148 -2.11 5.66 -5.25
CA VAL A 148 -2.82 6.87 -5.71
C VAL A 148 -3.86 6.53 -6.79
N TYR A 149 -3.61 5.46 -7.54
CA TYR A 149 -4.45 5.01 -8.65
C TYR A 149 -5.22 3.74 -8.30
N ALA A 150 -6.41 3.60 -8.88
CA ALA A 150 -7.31 2.51 -8.54
C ALA A 150 -6.90 1.18 -9.19
N THR A 151 -7.28 0.08 -8.56
CA THR A 151 -7.18 -1.28 -9.13
C THR A 151 -8.54 -1.95 -9.11
N LYS A 152 -9.02 -2.40 -10.27
CA LYS A 152 -10.31 -3.08 -10.37
C LYS A 152 -10.12 -4.58 -10.56
N MET A 153 -10.56 -5.38 -9.60
CA MET A 153 -10.58 -6.83 -9.71
C MET A 153 -11.93 -7.30 -10.26
N ILE A 154 -11.91 -8.12 -11.30
CA ILE A 154 -13.11 -8.69 -11.95
C ILE A 154 -13.11 -10.22 -11.86
N PRO A 155 -14.27 -10.86 -11.67
CA PRO A 155 -14.35 -12.31 -11.51
C PRO A 155 -14.15 -13.05 -12.82
N ASN A 156 -14.48 -12.41 -13.95
CA ASN A 156 -14.25 -12.90 -15.31
C ASN A 156 -14.75 -14.35 -15.55
N ASN A 157 -15.81 -14.75 -14.85
CA ASN A 157 -16.35 -16.11 -14.81
C ASN A 157 -17.70 -16.25 -15.55
N GLN A 158 -18.15 -15.20 -16.23
CA GLN A 158 -19.39 -15.21 -17.00
C GLN A 158 -19.26 -16.15 -18.19
N HIS A 159 -20.36 -16.82 -18.57
CA HIS A 159 -20.35 -17.81 -19.65
C HIS A 159 -20.05 -17.18 -21.02
N ASP A 160 -20.68 -16.05 -21.33
CA ASP A 160 -20.53 -15.37 -22.61
C ASP A 160 -19.32 -14.43 -22.63
N ALA A 161 -18.57 -14.47 -23.73
CA ALA A 161 -17.36 -13.67 -23.90
C ALA A 161 -17.66 -12.17 -24.01
N ASP A 162 -18.84 -11.78 -24.51
CA ASP A 162 -19.21 -10.38 -24.67
C ASP A 162 -19.46 -9.70 -23.32
N THR A 163 -20.01 -10.39 -22.33
CA THR A 163 -20.11 -9.88 -20.95
C THR A 163 -18.73 -9.76 -20.31
N ARG A 164 -17.87 -10.77 -20.45
CA ARG A 164 -16.48 -10.69 -19.95
C ARG A 164 -15.74 -9.50 -20.58
N PHE A 165 -15.86 -9.33 -21.89
CA PHE A 165 -15.31 -8.18 -22.61
C PHE A 165 -15.84 -6.84 -22.07
N ARG A 166 -17.17 -6.71 -21.89
CA ARG A 166 -17.76 -5.50 -21.33
C ARG A 166 -17.21 -5.17 -19.95
N ARG A 167 -17.13 -6.16 -19.04
CA ARG A 167 -16.56 -5.96 -17.69
C ARG A 167 -15.09 -5.58 -17.72
N LEU A 168 -14.31 -6.20 -18.61
CA LEU A 168 -12.90 -5.85 -18.80
C LEU A 168 -12.74 -4.42 -19.32
N ALA A 169 -13.54 -4.03 -20.32
CA ALA A 169 -13.54 -2.67 -20.86
C ALA A 169 -13.96 -1.63 -19.80
N GLU A 170 -15.00 -1.90 -19.02
CA GLU A 170 -15.44 -1.06 -17.90
C GLU A 170 -14.31 -0.89 -16.86
N ALA A 171 -13.62 -1.97 -16.51
CA ALA A 171 -12.50 -1.95 -15.57
C ALA A 171 -11.32 -1.12 -16.09
N VAL A 172 -10.93 -1.28 -17.37
CA VAL A 172 -9.86 -0.48 -18.00
C VAL A 172 -10.22 1.02 -17.98
N LYS A 173 -11.45 1.36 -18.38
CA LYS A 173 -11.93 2.75 -18.37
C LYS A 173 -11.95 3.35 -16.97
N PHE A 174 -12.31 2.55 -15.96
CA PHE A 174 -12.30 3.00 -14.56
C PHE A 174 -10.87 3.30 -14.08
N VAL A 175 -9.91 2.42 -14.38
CA VAL A 175 -8.50 2.65 -14.04
C VAL A 175 -7.97 3.91 -14.73
N TRP A 176 -8.28 4.12 -16.01
CA TRP A 176 -7.91 5.36 -16.71
C TRP A 176 -8.60 6.61 -16.15
N ALA A 177 -9.86 6.50 -15.70
CA ALA A 177 -10.53 7.61 -15.02
C ALA A 177 -9.83 7.96 -13.71
N SER A 178 -9.35 6.96 -12.97
CA SER A 178 -8.68 7.15 -11.68
C SER A 178 -7.40 7.98 -11.75
N THR A 179 -6.78 8.08 -12.94
CA THR A 179 -5.64 8.99 -13.20
C THR A 179 -5.99 10.45 -12.93
N PHE A 180 -7.28 10.80 -13.02
CA PHE A 180 -7.78 12.17 -12.92
C PHE A 180 -8.68 12.40 -11.71
N PHE A 181 -8.71 11.45 -10.77
CA PHE A 181 -9.42 11.62 -9.52
C PHE A 181 -8.74 12.65 -8.62
N ARG A 182 -9.51 13.25 -7.72
CA ARG A 182 -9.06 14.31 -6.82
C ARG A 182 -7.80 13.92 -6.04
N GLU A 183 -7.73 12.67 -5.56
CA GLU A 183 -6.55 12.16 -4.85
C GLU A 183 -5.30 12.14 -5.75
N ALA A 184 -5.43 11.63 -6.97
CA ALA A 184 -4.33 11.60 -7.94
C ALA A 184 -3.84 12.99 -8.36
N LEU A 185 -4.78 13.89 -8.66
CA LEU A 185 -4.46 15.27 -9.02
C LEU A 185 -3.79 16.01 -7.86
N ALA A 186 -4.30 15.85 -6.63
CA ALA A 186 -3.73 16.47 -5.44
C ALA A 186 -2.33 15.92 -5.12
N TYR A 187 -2.12 14.60 -5.27
CA TYR A 187 -0.81 13.99 -5.09
C TYR A 187 0.19 14.57 -6.11
N ALA A 188 -0.14 14.55 -7.41
CA ALA A 188 0.73 15.10 -8.46
C ALA A 188 1.13 16.55 -8.18
N ARG A 189 0.17 17.41 -7.81
CA ARG A 189 0.43 18.80 -7.40
C ARG A 189 1.39 18.90 -6.21
N SER A 190 1.23 18.03 -5.19
CA SER A 190 2.05 18.03 -3.97
C SER A 190 3.53 17.67 -4.20
N VAL A 191 3.81 16.86 -5.22
CA VAL A 191 5.16 16.48 -5.65
C VAL A 191 5.70 17.34 -6.81
N GLY A 192 4.95 18.36 -7.24
CA GLY A 192 5.36 19.28 -8.30
C GLY A 192 5.30 18.71 -9.71
N VAL A 193 4.54 17.63 -9.92
CA VAL A 193 4.29 17.02 -11.23
C VAL A 193 3.06 17.65 -11.85
N ASP A 194 3.13 18.03 -13.13
CA ASP A 194 1.97 18.51 -13.89
C ASP A 194 1.00 17.35 -14.17
N PRO A 195 -0.22 17.36 -13.61
CA PRO A 195 -1.17 16.28 -13.83
C PRO A 195 -1.61 16.16 -15.30
N ALA A 196 -1.48 17.22 -16.12
CA ALA A 196 -1.79 17.16 -17.54
C ALA A 196 -0.80 16.28 -18.33
N GLY A 197 0.42 16.12 -17.83
CA GLY A 197 1.45 15.29 -18.44
C GLY A 197 1.37 13.81 -18.08
N GLU A 198 0.57 13.44 -17.08
CA GLU A 198 0.51 12.07 -16.57
C GLU A 198 -0.12 11.11 -17.59
N LYS A 199 0.51 9.95 -17.77
CA LYS A 199 0.06 8.89 -18.67
C LYS A 199 -0.07 7.57 -17.93
N MET A 200 -1.08 6.79 -18.30
CA MET A 200 -1.42 5.56 -17.60
C MET A 200 -1.38 4.34 -18.51
N ALA A 201 -0.42 3.44 -18.28
CA ALA A 201 -0.53 2.08 -18.78
C ALA A 201 -1.42 1.25 -17.84
N VAL A 202 -2.00 0.17 -18.36
CA VAL A 202 -2.90 -0.70 -17.59
C VAL A 202 -2.45 -2.15 -17.69
N ILE A 203 -2.23 -2.78 -16.55
CA ILE A 203 -1.87 -4.19 -16.45
C ILE A 203 -3.16 -5.00 -16.28
N LEU A 204 -3.35 -6.00 -17.13
CA LEU A 204 -4.39 -7.02 -17.05
C LEU A 204 -3.73 -8.32 -16.58
N GLN A 205 -3.83 -8.64 -15.30
CA GLN A 205 -3.09 -9.74 -14.68
C GLN A 205 -4.01 -10.78 -14.06
N GLU A 206 -3.69 -12.06 -14.22
CA GLU A 206 -4.38 -13.13 -13.50
C GLU A 206 -4.22 -13.00 -11.99
N ILE A 207 -5.32 -13.13 -11.25
CA ILE A 207 -5.28 -13.11 -9.80
C ILE A 207 -4.79 -14.48 -9.30
N VAL A 208 -3.74 -14.47 -8.49
CA VAL A 208 -3.28 -15.66 -7.77
C VAL A 208 -4.33 -16.03 -6.73
N GLY A 209 -4.92 -17.22 -6.85
CA GLY A 209 -5.93 -17.67 -5.92
C GLY A 209 -6.58 -18.97 -6.33
N ARG A 210 -7.50 -19.44 -5.48
CA ARG A 210 -8.35 -20.59 -5.74
C ARG A 210 -9.81 -20.23 -5.50
N ARG A 211 -10.68 -20.88 -6.26
CA ARG A 211 -12.12 -20.76 -6.07
C ARG A 211 -12.58 -21.65 -4.92
N ARG A 212 -13.31 -21.08 -3.97
CA ARG A 212 -13.96 -21.74 -2.84
C ARG A 212 -15.43 -21.32 -2.82
N GLY A 213 -16.28 -22.13 -3.45
CA GLY A 213 -17.67 -21.76 -3.71
C GLY A 213 -17.78 -20.46 -4.52
N GLU A 214 -18.33 -19.42 -3.89
CA GLU A 214 -18.51 -18.07 -4.47
C GLU A 214 -17.35 -17.11 -4.15
N ARG A 215 -16.26 -17.59 -3.56
CA ARG A 215 -15.10 -16.79 -3.17
C ARG A 215 -13.90 -17.16 -4.02
N PHE A 216 -13.08 -16.18 -4.39
CA PHE A 216 -11.78 -16.42 -5.00
C PHE A 216 -10.71 -15.54 -4.36
N HIS A 217 -9.66 -16.17 -3.82
CA HIS A 217 -8.55 -15.49 -3.15
C HIS A 217 -7.37 -16.46 -2.95
N PRO A 218 -6.15 -15.94 -2.69
CA PRO A 218 -5.01 -16.75 -2.29
C PRO A 218 -5.14 -17.23 -0.85
N ASP A 219 -4.32 -18.23 -0.50
CA ASP A 219 -4.17 -18.71 0.88
C ASP A 219 -3.31 -17.75 1.69
N VAL A 220 -2.25 -17.23 1.10
CA VAL A 220 -1.39 -16.22 1.73
C VAL A 220 -1.21 -15.06 0.77
N SER A 221 -1.42 -13.85 1.23
CA SER A 221 -0.89 -12.64 0.60
C SER A 221 0.17 -12.03 1.51
N GLY A 222 1.17 -11.38 0.92
CA GLY A 222 2.24 -10.82 1.71
C GLY A 222 2.99 -9.68 1.05
N VAL A 223 3.60 -8.87 1.91
CA VAL A 223 4.53 -7.82 1.53
C VAL A 223 5.82 -8.02 2.32
N ALA A 224 6.90 -8.28 1.59
CA ALA A 224 8.24 -8.52 2.13
C ALA A 224 9.14 -7.33 1.79
N ARG A 225 9.86 -6.81 2.79
CA ARG A 225 10.81 -5.70 2.65
C ARG A 225 12.16 -6.13 3.14
N SER A 226 13.21 -5.74 2.41
CA SER A 226 14.58 -6.01 2.82
C SER A 226 15.07 -5.04 3.91
N TYR A 227 14.42 -3.89 4.06
CA TYR A 227 14.69 -2.92 5.12
C TYR A 227 13.46 -2.73 6.03
N ASN A 228 13.69 -2.76 7.34
CA ASN A 228 12.69 -2.53 8.37
C ASN A 228 12.99 -1.22 9.12
N TYR A 229 12.08 -0.26 9.06
CA TYR A 229 12.23 1.03 9.74
C TYR A 229 11.94 0.98 11.26
N TYR A 230 11.26 -0.07 11.73
CA TYR A 230 10.80 -0.30 13.10
C TYR A 230 11.13 -1.74 13.51
N PRO A 231 12.43 -2.10 13.57
CA PRO A 231 12.82 -3.42 14.05
C PRO A 231 12.43 -3.61 15.51
N THR A 232 11.97 -4.81 15.85
CA THR A 232 11.57 -5.21 17.21
C THR A 232 12.44 -6.35 17.73
N GLY A 233 12.54 -6.48 19.06
CA GLY A 233 13.34 -7.52 19.70
C GLY A 233 14.83 -7.42 19.34
N HIS A 234 15.40 -8.50 18.80
CA HIS A 234 16.80 -8.57 18.37
C HIS A 234 17.02 -8.22 16.89
N ALA A 235 15.94 -7.94 16.14
CA ALA A 235 16.05 -7.59 14.73
C ALA A 235 16.75 -6.24 14.54
N LYS A 236 17.43 -6.10 13.41
CA LYS A 236 18.05 -4.87 12.93
C LYS A 236 17.33 -4.35 11.69
N PRO A 237 17.52 -3.08 11.30
CA PRO A 237 16.87 -2.56 10.10
C PRO A 237 17.13 -3.40 8.83
N GLY A 238 18.38 -3.83 8.61
CA GLY A 238 18.74 -4.68 7.47
C GLY A 238 18.29 -6.15 7.55
N ASP A 239 17.64 -6.56 8.65
CA ASP A 239 17.07 -7.92 8.75
C ASP A 239 15.71 -8.04 8.05
N GLY A 240 15.18 -6.93 7.52
CA GLY A 240 13.92 -6.88 6.79
C GLY A 240 12.67 -7.09 7.65
N VAL A 241 11.51 -7.03 6.99
CA VAL A 241 10.19 -7.27 7.60
C VAL A 241 9.24 -7.89 6.59
N VAL A 242 8.47 -8.87 7.02
CA VAL A 242 7.43 -9.53 6.21
C VAL A 242 6.09 -9.38 6.91
N ASN A 243 5.08 -8.96 6.15
CA ASN A 243 3.68 -8.91 6.57
C ASN A 243 2.92 -9.99 5.81
N LEU A 244 2.14 -10.82 6.51
CA LEU A 244 1.32 -11.88 5.94
C LEU A 244 -0.16 -11.68 6.30
N ALA A 245 -1.05 -11.96 5.35
CA ALA A 245 -2.49 -11.95 5.56
C ALA A 245 -3.14 -13.12 4.82
N TYR A 246 -4.30 -13.55 5.33
CA TYR A 246 -5.20 -14.47 4.64
C TYR A 246 -6.08 -13.69 3.64
N GLY A 247 -6.34 -14.28 2.47
CA GLY A 247 -7.13 -13.64 1.40
C GLY A 247 -6.33 -12.64 0.56
N LEU A 248 -7.02 -11.77 -0.19
CA LEU A 248 -6.38 -10.82 -1.10
C LEU A 248 -5.49 -9.82 -0.34
N GLY A 249 -4.38 -9.41 -0.98
CA GLY A 249 -3.38 -8.50 -0.39
C GLY A 249 -3.89 -7.09 -0.03
N LYS A 250 -5.11 -6.74 -0.44
CA LYS A 250 -5.78 -5.48 -0.06
C LYS A 250 -5.80 -5.28 1.47
N THR A 251 -5.86 -6.35 2.27
CA THR A 251 -5.75 -6.27 3.73
C THR A 251 -4.47 -5.56 4.18
N ILE A 252 -3.31 -5.91 3.60
CA ILE A 252 -2.02 -5.33 4.00
C ILE A 252 -1.86 -3.92 3.41
N VAL A 253 -2.25 -3.78 2.15
CA VAL A 253 -2.11 -2.54 1.37
C VAL A 253 -2.93 -1.39 1.96
N ASP A 254 -4.16 -1.67 2.39
CA ASP A 254 -5.04 -0.70 3.06
C ASP A 254 -4.67 -0.50 4.55
N GLY A 255 -3.58 -1.12 5.02
CA GLY A 255 -3.08 -0.97 6.39
C GLY A 255 -3.87 -1.73 7.46
N GLY A 256 -4.68 -2.72 7.07
CA GLY A 256 -5.37 -3.62 7.97
C GLY A 256 -4.44 -4.55 8.74
N THR A 257 -5.01 -5.31 9.67
CA THR A 257 -4.26 -6.20 10.56
C THR A 257 -3.63 -7.37 9.79
N ALA A 258 -2.31 -7.52 9.93
CA ALA A 258 -1.51 -8.55 9.28
C ALA A 258 -0.46 -9.12 10.24
N TRP A 259 -0.09 -10.39 10.06
CA TRP A 259 0.96 -11.03 10.86
C TRP A 259 2.33 -10.52 10.41
N THR A 260 3.08 -9.92 11.33
CA THR A 260 4.35 -9.26 11.02
C THR A 260 5.51 -9.98 11.69
N TYR A 261 6.59 -10.24 10.94
CA TYR A 261 7.81 -10.85 11.49
C TYR A 261 9.08 -10.39 10.73
N SER A 262 10.25 -10.57 11.34
CA SER A 262 11.54 -10.37 10.67
C SER A 262 11.96 -11.66 9.96
N PRO A 263 12.29 -11.65 8.66
CA PRO A 263 12.70 -12.85 7.95
C PRO A 263 14.02 -13.45 8.46
N ALA A 264 14.86 -12.67 9.18
CA ALA A 264 16.01 -13.22 9.91
C ALA A 264 15.61 -14.04 11.15
N TYR A 265 14.45 -13.76 11.74
CA TYR A 265 13.93 -14.37 12.96
C TYR A 265 12.46 -14.84 12.79
N PRO A 266 12.15 -15.74 11.84
CA PRO A 266 10.77 -16.11 11.48
C PRO A 266 9.99 -16.81 12.60
N GLN A 267 10.70 -17.40 13.57
CA GLN A 267 10.09 -18.12 14.68
C GLN A 267 9.78 -17.22 15.88
N ALA A 268 10.34 -15.99 15.91
CA ALA A 268 10.09 -15.04 16.97
C ALA A 268 8.67 -14.45 16.77
N PRO A 269 7.76 -14.60 17.75
CA PRO A 269 6.46 -13.94 17.66
C PRO A 269 6.63 -12.41 17.70
N PRO A 270 5.67 -11.66 17.15
CA PRO A 270 5.59 -10.23 17.41
C PRO A 270 5.51 -9.98 18.93
N PRO A 271 6.02 -8.85 19.44
CA PRO A 271 5.94 -8.54 20.87
C PRO A 271 4.48 -8.41 21.30
N TYR A 272 4.06 -9.19 22.30
CA TYR A 272 2.73 -9.14 22.90
C TYR A 272 2.82 -9.21 24.43
N ASN A 273 1.87 -8.57 25.13
CA ASN A 273 1.82 -8.56 26.59
C ASN A 273 1.12 -9.82 27.16
N SER A 274 0.13 -10.34 26.43
CA SER A 274 -0.56 -11.60 26.75
C SER A 274 -1.11 -12.27 25.49
N LEU A 275 -1.45 -13.57 25.58
CA LEU A 275 -2.11 -14.28 24.47
C LEU A 275 -3.48 -13.68 24.13
N ARG A 276 -4.16 -13.09 25.13
CA ARG A 276 -5.42 -12.37 24.92
C ARG A 276 -5.23 -11.10 24.11
N ASP A 277 -4.12 -10.39 24.30
CA ASP A 277 -3.79 -9.21 23.50
C ASP A 277 -3.48 -9.62 22.06
N LEU A 278 -2.74 -10.71 21.87
CA LEU A 278 -2.45 -11.27 20.55
C LEU A 278 -3.74 -11.65 19.80
N LEU A 279 -4.73 -12.23 20.49
CA LEU A 279 -6.05 -12.53 19.90
C LEU A 279 -6.86 -11.28 19.52
N ARG A 280 -6.61 -10.12 20.14
CA ARG A 280 -7.24 -8.86 19.75
C ARG A 280 -6.54 -8.22 18.54
N GLN A 281 -5.29 -8.59 18.30
CA GLN A 281 -4.41 -8.05 17.26
C GLN A 281 -4.26 -8.96 16.03
N THR A 282 -5.07 -10.03 15.93
CA THR A 282 -5.08 -10.90 14.75
C THR A 282 -6.03 -10.39 13.68
N GLN A 283 -5.77 -10.77 12.44
CA GLN A 283 -6.70 -10.56 11.34
C GLN A 283 -8.04 -11.26 11.63
N THR A 284 -9.14 -10.51 11.57
CA THR A 284 -10.52 -11.00 11.81
C THR A 284 -11.38 -11.01 10.56
N ALA A 285 -10.97 -10.32 9.50
CA ALA A 285 -11.65 -10.26 8.22
C ALA A 285 -10.68 -10.35 7.05
N PHE A 286 -11.15 -10.81 5.89
CA PHE A 286 -10.34 -10.99 4.69
C PHE A 286 -11.11 -10.60 3.42
N TRP A 287 -10.36 -10.20 2.39
CA TRP A 287 -10.91 -9.80 1.10
C TRP A 287 -10.93 -10.96 0.11
N THR A 288 -12.00 -11.04 -0.68
CA THR A 288 -12.18 -12.03 -1.76
C THR A 288 -12.77 -11.39 -3.01
N VAL A 289 -12.51 -11.99 -4.18
CA VAL A 289 -13.28 -11.72 -5.39
C VAL A 289 -14.55 -12.55 -5.35
N HIS A 290 -15.70 -11.90 -5.56
CA HIS A 290 -17.00 -12.53 -5.58
C HIS A 290 -17.25 -13.23 -6.92
N MET A 291 -17.38 -14.55 -6.86
CA MET A 291 -17.60 -15.45 -8.00
C MET A 291 -19.06 -15.89 -8.15
N GLY A 292 -19.95 -15.40 -7.28
CA GLY A 292 -21.38 -15.71 -7.29
C GLY A 292 -22.17 -14.91 -8.32
N ALA A 293 -23.43 -14.61 -7.99
CA ALA A 293 -24.28 -13.79 -8.83
C ALA A 293 -23.67 -12.38 -9.01
N PRO A 294 -23.71 -11.80 -10.23
CA PRO A 294 -23.21 -10.45 -10.45
C PRO A 294 -23.86 -9.46 -9.47
N PRO A 295 -23.07 -8.59 -8.82
CA PRO A 295 -23.59 -7.56 -7.94
C PRO A 295 -24.41 -6.53 -8.73
N ALA A 296 -25.08 -5.63 -8.02
CA ALA A 296 -25.65 -4.43 -8.62
C ALA A 296 -24.57 -3.69 -9.42
N TRP A 297 -24.90 -3.34 -10.66
CA TRP A 297 -23.98 -2.71 -11.61
C TRP A 297 -23.52 -1.37 -11.07
N ASP A 298 -22.21 -1.24 -10.88
CA ASP A 298 -21.56 -0.03 -10.37
C ASP A 298 -20.12 0.04 -10.91
N PRO A 299 -19.95 0.45 -12.19
CA PRO A 299 -18.67 0.38 -12.87
C PRO A 299 -17.66 1.39 -12.32
N VAL A 300 -18.12 2.36 -11.51
CA VAL A 300 -17.29 3.40 -10.90
C VAL A 300 -16.87 3.06 -9.47
N ARG A 301 -17.38 1.96 -8.90
CA ARG A 301 -16.89 1.44 -7.63
C ARG A 301 -15.73 0.46 -7.84
N GLU A 302 -14.61 0.72 -7.18
CA GLU A 302 -13.42 -0.14 -7.22
C GLU A 302 -13.72 -1.56 -6.72
N THR A 303 -14.42 -1.66 -5.59
CA THR A 303 -14.77 -2.91 -4.91
C THR A 303 -16.05 -3.57 -5.42
N GLU A 304 -16.53 -3.22 -6.62
CA GLU A 304 -17.79 -3.74 -7.20
C GLU A 304 -17.92 -5.26 -7.05
N TYR A 305 -16.87 -5.99 -7.39
CA TYR A 305 -16.79 -7.46 -7.33
C TYR A 305 -15.99 -7.99 -6.15
N MET A 306 -15.68 -7.15 -5.17
CA MET A 306 -14.95 -7.56 -3.97
C MET A 306 -15.90 -7.66 -2.78
N ARG A 307 -15.57 -8.59 -1.87
CA ARG A 307 -16.29 -8.77 -0.61
C ARG A 307 -15.28 -8.95 0.51
N GLN A 308 -15.53 -8.25 1.61
CA GLN A 308 -14.86 -8.50 2.88
C GLN A 308 -15.73 -9.45 3.70
N LEU A 309 -15.12 -10.50 4.23
CA LEU A 309 -15.80 -11.53 5.01
C LEU A 309 -15.05 -11.76 6.32
N PRO A 310 -15.73 -12.14 7.41
CA PRO A 310 -15.05 -12.55 8.64
C PRO A 310 -14.26 -13.83 8.39
N VAL A 311 -13.11 -13.99 9.04
CA VAL A 311 -12.26 -15.21 8.93
C VAL A 311 -13.03 -16.48 9.33
N THR A 312 -14.03 -16.37 10.20
CA THR A 312 -14.91 -17.49 10.55
C THR A 312 -15.69 -18.05 9.36
N ALA A 313 -15.97 -17.24 8.33
CA ALA A 313 -16.61 -17.71 7.09
C ALA A 313 -15.68 -18.59 6.23
N ALA A 314 -14.40 -18.69 6.58
CA ALA A 314 -13.39 -19.52 5.95
C ALA A 314 -13.01 -20.75 6.81
N GLU A 315 -13.69 -21.05 7.92
CA GLU A 315 -13.43 -22.29 8.66
C GLU A 315 -13.70 -23.54 7.83
N ASP A 316 -14.66 -23.48 6.91
CA ASP A 316 -14.92 -24.51 5.91
C ASP A 316 -13.95 -24.46 4.72
N ASP A 317 -13.09 -23.44 4.64
CA ASP A 317 -12.04 -23.38 3.64
C ASP A 317 -10.86 -24.23 4.15
N ASP A 318 -10.55 -25.32 3.45
CA ASP A 318 -9.43 -26.25 3.72
C ASP A 318 -8.03 -25.56 3.83
N ALA A 319 -7.96 -24.26 3.61
CA ALA A 319 -6.76 -23.42 3.68
C ALA A 319 -6.35 -23.04 5.11
N LEU A 320 -7.32 -22.75 6.01
CA LEU A 320 -7.00 -22.12 7.30
C LEU A 320 -6.15 -23.01 8.20
N ARG A 321 -6.27 -24.34 8.08
CA ARG A 321 -5.49 -25.31 8.88
C ARG A 321 -3.98 -25.08 8.88
N PHE A 322 -3.41 -24.50 7.82
CA PHE A 322 -1.99 -24.21 7.68
C PHE A 322 -1.59 -22.83 8.20
N LEU A 323 -2.56 -21.96 8.44
CA LEU A 323 -2.34 -20.53 8.65
C LEU A 323 -2.70 -20.09 10.07
N VAL A 324 -3.54 -20.86 10.77
CA VAL A 324 -4.02 -20.53 12.10
C VAL A 324 -3.41 -21.42 13.19
N SER A 325 -3.35 -20.87 14.39
CA SER A 325 -3.37 -21.62 15.65
C SER A 325 -4.71 -21.39 16.35
N THR A 326 -5.16 -22.35 17.14
CA THR A 326 -6.37 -22.24 17.94
C THR A 326 -6.02 -22.02 19.41
N TYR A 327 -6.67 -21.05 20.05
CA TYR A 327 -6.51 -20.79 21.47
C TYR A 327 -7.35 -21.74 22.33
N ASP A 328 -6.66 -22.56 23.11
CA ASP A 328 -7.23 -23.46 24.11
C ASP A 328 -7.33 -22.72 25.44
N ALA A 329 -8.55 -22.27 25.78
CA ALA A 329 -8.80 -21.50 26.98
C ALA A 329 -8.62 -22.31 28.28
N GLY A 330 -8.77 -23.64 28.22
CA GLY A 330 -8.62 -24.51 29.39
C GLY A 330 -7.16 -24.69 29.80
N ALA A 331 -6.25 -24.66 28.82
CA ALA A 331 -4.81 -24.81 29.04
C ALA A 331 -4.00 -23.52 28.82
N ASP A 332 -4.66 -22.39 28.56
CA ASP A 332 -4.07 -21.06 28.27
C ASP A 332 -2.89 -21.14 27.27
N ARG A 333 -3.14 -21.79 26.12
CA ARG A 333 -2.10 -22.05 25.11
C ARG A 333 -2.64 -21.96 23.69
N LEU A 334 -1.73 -21.82 22.74
CA LEU A 334 -2.01 -21.91 21.31
C LEU A 334 -1.67 -23.31 20.79
N VAL A 335 -2.62 -23.93 20.09
CA VAL A 335 -2.48 -25.23 19.43
C VAL A 335 -2.48 -25.02 17.92
N PRO A 336 -1.40 -25.32 17.18
CA PRO A 336 -1.33 -25.11 15.74
C PRO A 336 -2.40 -25.87 14.93
N GLY A 337 -3.06 -25.16 14.03
CA GLY A 337 -4.18 -25.65 13.22
C GLY A 337 -5.54 -25.51 13.90
N MET A 338 -6.52 -26.27 13.41
CA MET A 338 -7.94 -26.19 13.80
C MET A 338 -8.43 -27.43 14.58
N GLY A 339 -7.51 -28.25 15.10
CA GLY A 339 -7.84 -29.56 15.70
C GLY A 339 -8.47 -29.51 17.10
N VAL A 340 -8.64 -28.32 17.68
CA VAL A 340 -9.30 -28.10 18.97
C VAL A 340 -10.36 -27.00 18.83
N ASP A 341 -11.29 -26.96 19.77
CA ASP A 341 -12.30 -25.91 19.85
C ASP A 341 -11.70 -24.64 20.46
N GLY A 342 -12.01 -23.48 19.86
CA GLY A 342 -11.60 -22.19 20.39
C GLY A 342 -11.41 -21.11 19.33
N PRO A 343 -11.11 -19.87 19.74
CA PRO A 343 -10.84 -18.77 18.83
C PRO A 343 -9.64 -19.04 17.92
N ARG A 344 -9.74 -18.65 16.65
CA ARG A 344 -8.67 -18.78 15.66
C ARG A 344 -7.75 -17.56 15.69
N LEU A 345 -6.45 -17.82 15.66
CA LEU A 345 -5.38 -16.84 15.58
C LEU A 345 -4.61 -17.05 14.28
N LEU A 346 -4.54 -16.06 13.39
CA LEU A 346 -3.73 -16.11 12.17
C LEU A 346 -2.28 -15.78 12.51
N ASP A 347 -1.48 -16.82 12.79
CA ASP A 347 -0.07 -16.70 13.19
C ASP A 347 0.92 -17.39 12.22
N PHE A 348 0.39 -18.06 11.18
CA PHE A 348 1.14 -18.78 10.16
C PHE A 348 2.15 -19.77 10.75
N ALA A 349 1.90 -20.32 11.95
CA ALA A 349 2.88 -21.12 12.69
C ALA A 349 3.40 -22.31 11.90
N ARG A 350 2.56 -23.00 11.12
CA ARG A 350 2.97 -24.15 10.29
C ARG A 350 3.93 -23.77 9.16
N LEU A 351 3.80 -22.56 8.62
CA LEU A 351 4.71 -22.05 7.60
C LEU A 351 6.00 -21.49 8.20
N LEU A 352 5.93 -20.84 9.37
CA LEU A 352 7.06 -20.08 9.93
C LEU A 352 7.88 -20.83 10.98
N LYS A 353 7.24 -21.71 11.77
CA LYS A 353 7.86 -22.44 12.88
C LYS A 353 8.12 -23.90 12.52
N PHE A 354 7.19 -24.54 11.84
CA PHE A 354 7.29 -25.95 11.47
C PHE A 354 7.87 -26.18 10.08
N ASP A 355 8.05 -25.11 9.28
CA ASP A 355 8.67 -25.14 7.95
C ASP A 355 8.02 -26.18 7.01
N GLU A 356 6.69 -26.40 7.13
CA GLU A 356 5.94 -27.31 6.23
C GLU A 356 6.06 -26.87 4.76
N VAL A 357 6.29 -25.57 4.55
CA VAL A 357 6.63 -24.97 3.27
C VAL A 357 7.79 -24.00 3.52
N PRO A 358 8.89 -24.04 2.74
CA PRO A 358 10.08 -23.20 2.94
C PRO A 358 9.86 -21.73 2.51
N LEU A 359 8.73 -21.14 2.89
CA LEU A 359 8.29 -19.80 2.49
C LEU A 359 9.30 -18.73 2.92
N ASN A 360 9.72 -18.72 4.19
CA ASN A 360 10.65 -17.69 4.66
C ASN A 360 12.02 -17.78 3.97
N ALA A 361 12.54 -19.00 3.77
CA ALA A 361 13.79 -19.21 3.06
C ALA A 361 13.70 -18.70 1.60
N LEU A 362 12.56 -18.94 0.94
CA LEU A 362 12.28 -18.45 -0.39
C LEU A 362 12.20 -16.92 -0.44
N LEU A 363 11.44 -16.30 0.47
CA LEU A 363 11.32 -14.83 0.55
C LEU A 363 12.67 -14.17 0.79
N ARG A 364 13.51 -14.73 1.67
CA ARG A 364 14.88 -14.24 1.89
C ARG A 364 15.74 -14.32 0.63
N ARG A 365 15.59 -15.39 -0.17
CA ARG A 365 16.33 -15.53 -1.43
C ARG A 365 15.84 -14.51 -2.46
N LEU A 366 14.53 -14.34 -2.59
CA LEU A 366 13.91 -13.40 -3.50
C LEU A 366 14.27 -11.95 -3.16
N LEU A 367 14.22 -11.57 -1.88
CA LEU A 367 14.63 -10.22 -1.43
C LEU A 367 16.09 -9.94 -1.80
N ARG A 368 17.02 -10.85 -1.50
CA ARG A 368 18.44 -10.66 -1.87
C ARG A 368 18.64 -10.52 -3.37
N LEU A 369 18.03 -11.38 -4.16
CA LEU A 369 18.13 -11.31 -5.62
C LEU A 369 17.54 -9.98 -6.14
N ALA A 370 16.42 -9.54 -5.58
CA ALA A 370 15.81 -8.27 -5.94
C ALA A 370 16.69 -7.07 -5.57
N GLU A 371 17.28 -7.04 -4.37
CA GLU A 371 18.23 -5.98 -3.97
C GLU A 371 19.46 -5.93 -4.86
N GLU A 372 20.02 -7.09 -5.22
CA GLU A 372 21.17 -7.17 -6.13
C GLU A 372 20.86 -6.63 -7.53
N GLU A 373 19.68 -6.95 -8.08
CA GLU A 373 19.27 -6.50 -9.42
C GLU A 373 18.85 -5.02 -9.44
N VAL A 374 18.24 -4.53 -8.36
CA VAL A 374 17.74 -3.15 -8.27
C VAL A 374 18.82 -2.18 -7.79
N GLY A 375 19.77 -2.63 -6.97
CA GLY A 375 20.85 -1.80 -6.40
C GLY A 375 20.42 -0.93 -5.21
N ALA A 376 19.28 -1.22 -4.59
CA ALA A 376 18.76 -0.54 -3.41
C ALA A 376 17.95 -1.53 -2.54
N ALA A 377 17.54 -1.10 -1.35
CA ALA A 377 16.55 -1.86 -0.57
C ALA A 377 15.26 -2.02 -1.39
N VAL A 378 14.52 -3.12 -1.19
CA VAL A 378 13.37 -3.47 -2.02
C VAL A 378 12.18 -3.94 -1.20
N GLU A 379 11.00 -3.71 -1.76
CA GLU A 379 9.74 -4.29 -1.36
C GLU A 379 9.25 -5.25 -2.45
N LEU A 380 8.77 -6.42 -2.04
CA LEU A 380 8.13 -7.42 -2.88
C LEU A 380 6.70 -7.66 -2.40
N GLU A 381 5.73 -7.51 -3.30
CA GLU A 381 4.36 -7.98 -3.08
C GLU A 381 4.20 -9.38 -3.69
N PHE A 382 3.57 -10.28 -2.94
CA PHE A 382 3.34 -11.65 -3.40
C PHE A 382 2.00 -12.21 -2.93
N ALA A 383 1.54 -13.24 -3.63
CA ALA A 383 0.42 -14.07 -3.22
C ALA A 383 0.76 -15.54 -3.45
N MET A 384 0.19 -16.42 -2.64
CA MET A 384 0.49 -17.83 -2.64
C MET A 384 -0.76 -18.67 -2.47
N THR A 385 -0.81 -19.79 -3.20
CA THR A 385 -1.79 -20.85 -2.99
C THR A 385 -1.09 -22.12 -2.54
N LEU A 386 -1.66 -22.81 -1.55
CA LEU A 386 -1.13 -24.01 -0.91
C LEU A 386 -2.01 -25.20 -1.24
N ASP A 387 -1.47 -26.38 -1.49
CA ASP A 387 -2.30 -27.59 -1.56
C ASP A 387 -3.17 -27.74 -0.29
N PRO A 388 -4.49 -27.98 -0.38
CA PRO A 388 -5.36 -27.94 0.80
C PRO A 388 -5.14 -29.13 1.75
N ARG A 389 -4.48 -30.19 1.28
CA ARG A 389 -4.23 -31.41 2.05
C ARG A 389 -2.80 -31.49 2.55
N GLU A 390 -1.84 -31.11 1.72
CA GLU A 390 -0.40 -31.34 1.95
C GLU A 390 0.43 -30.06 2.01
N ALA A 391 -0.19 -28.88 1.85
CA ALA A 391 0.44 -27.56 1.70
C ALA A 391 1.29 -27.40 0.41
N LEU A 392 2.05 -28.43 0.04
CA LEU A 392 2.73 -28.57 -1.25
C LEU A 392 1.95 -29.53 -2.18
N PRO A 393 2.01 -29.35 -3.51
CA PRO A 393 2.71 -28.28 -4.21
C PRO A 393 2.03 -26.91 -3.98
N ALA A 394 2.86 -25.89 -3.89
CA ALA A 394 2.42 -24.51 -3.74
C ALA A 394 2.77 -23.69 -4.97
N ARG A 395 2.05 -22.58 -5.16
CA ARG A 395 2.31 -21.61 -6.22
C ARG A 395 2.42 -20.23 -5.61
N LEU A 396 3.58 -19.58 -5.76
CA LEU A 396 3.84 -18.22 -5.32
C LEU A 396 3.95 -17.30 -6.54
N GLY A 397 3.02 -16.36 -6.66
CA GLY A 397 3.04 -15.32 -7.67
C GLY A 397 3.64 -14.03 -7.11
N LEU A 398 4.68 -13.52 -7.77
CA LEU A 398 5.23 -12.19 -7.52
C LEU A 398 4.37 -11.15 -8.25
N LEU A 399 3.84 -10.21 -7.48
CA LEU A 399 2.85 -9.23 -7.92
C LEU A 399 3.45 -7.84 -8.15
N GLN A 400 4.54 -7.51 -7.46
CA GLN A 400 5.25 -6.25 -7.62
C GLN A 400 6.65 -6.33 -7.00
N VAL A 401 7.59 -5.57 -7.57
CA VAL A 401 8.86 -5.19 -6.92
C VAL A 401 8.95 -3.68 -6.94
N ARG A 402 9.33 -3.08 -5.82
CA ARG A 402 9.53 -1.63 -5.70
C ARG A 402 10.84 -1.33 -4.99
N PRO A 403 11.67 -0.40 -5.51
CA PRO A 403 12.82 0.10 -4.77
C PRO A 403 12.37 0.97 -3.58
N MET A 404 13.05 0.83 -2.45
CA MET A 404 12.77 1.57 -1.22
C MET A 404 13.83 2.66 -1.02
N ALA A 405 13.38 3.91 -0.83
CA ALA A 405 14.26 5.02 -0.52
C ALA A 405 14.66 4.98 0.97
N VAL A 406 15.88 4.49 1.24
CA VAL A 406 16.47 4.53 2.59
C VAL A 406 17.39 5.74 2.66
N SER A 407 17.08 6.72 3.51
CA SER A 407 17.92 7.93 3.66
C SER A 407 19.25 7.59 4.35
N GLU A 408 20.35 8.02 3.74
CA GLU A 408 21.72 7.87 4.27
C GLU A 408 22.22 9.08 5.06
N GLU A 409 21.40 10.14 5.20
CA GLU A 409 21.83 11.39 5.85
C GLU A 409 22.40 11.15 7.26
N ALA A 410 23.50 11.82 7.61
CA ALA A 410 24.08 11.71 8.94
C ALA A 410 23.38 12.69 9.89
N VAL A 411 22.25 12.28 10.45
CA VAL A 411 21.59 13.00 11.56
C VAL A 411 21.77 12.19 12.83
N GLU A 412 22.33 12.82 13.85
CA GLU A 412 22.53 12.21 15.16
C GLU A 412 21.65 12.92 16.19
N VAL A 413 20.78 12.13 16.83
CA VAL A 413 19.96 12.60 17.95
C VAL A 413 20.35 11.83 19.21
N THR A 414 20.95 12.54 20.18
CA THR A 414 21.37 11.94 21.45
C THR A 414 20.21 11.89 22.45
N GLU A 415 20.35 11.10 23.53
CA GLU A 415 19.35 11.11 24.61
C GLU A 415 19.29 12.43 25.36
N GLU A 416 20.43 13.13 25.47
CA GLU A 416 20.49 14.44 26.09
C GLU A 416 19.66 15.45 25.29
N ASP A 417 19.70 15.36 23.96
CA ASP A 417 18.90 16.23 23.10
C ASP A 417 17.40 16.03 23.30
N LEU A 418 16.96 14.79 23.56
CA LEU A 418 15.55 14.50 23.89
C LEU A 418 15.11 15.10 25.23
N ARG A 419 16.04 15.50 26.10
CA ARG A 419 15.71 16.12 27.41
C ARG A 419 15.76 17.64 27.39
N ARG A 420 16.04 18.26 26.23
CA ARG A 420 16.15 19.71 26.12
C ARG A 420 14.84 20.43 26.51
N PRO A 421 14.89 21.49 27.34
CA PRO A 421 13.69 22.23 27.78
C PRO A 421 12.92 22.91 26.64
N ASN A 422 13.61 23.24 25.54
CA ASN A 422 13.01 23.86 24.36
C ASN A 422 12.52 22.83 23.32
N ALA A 423 12.47 21.53 23.65
CA ALA A 423 11.87 20.54 22.78
C ALA A 423 10.34 20.51 22.97
N VAL A 424 9.64 20.78 21.87
CA VAL A 424 8.18 20.79 21.79
C VAL A 424 7.66 19.37 21.57
N VAL A 425 8.35 18.59 20.73
CA VAL A 425 8.04 17.18 20.49
C VAL A 425 9.31 16.37 20.63
N THR A 426 9.25 15.24 21.31
CA THR A 426 10.30 14.21 21.28
C THR A 426 9.70 12.84 21.08
N ALA A 427 10.40 11.98 20.34
CA ALA A 427 9.96 10.62 20.04
C ALA A 427 11.13 9.65 20.02
N GLY A 428 10.88 8.44 20.52
CA GLY A 428 11.78 7.28 20.49
C GLY A 428 11.42 6.25 19.43
N PHE A 429 10.43 6.57 18.58
CA PHE A 429 10.12 5.86 17.35
C PHE A 429 9.91 6.89 16.26
N VAL A 430 10.68 6.81 15.18
CA VAL A 430 10.65 7.77 14.08
C VAL A 430 10.88 7.08 12.75
N LEU A 431 10.49 7.75 11.69
CA LEU A 431 10.66 7.31 10.32
C LEU A 431 11.06 8.49 9.43
N GLY A 432 11.81 8.15 8.38
CA GLY A 432 12.63 9.10 7.68
C GLY A 432 13.94 9.35 8.43
N ASN A 433 14.79 10.16 7.83
CA ASN A 433 16.06 10.52 8.42
C ASN A 433 16.51 11.82 7.74
N GLY A 434 16.69 12.86 8.54
CA GLY A 434 16.97 14.20 8.02
C GLY A 434 16.72 15.33 9.00
N ALA A 435 17.03 16.54 8.55
CA ALA A 435 16.94 17.78 9.31
C ALA A 435 16.15 18.85 8.54
N ARG A 436 15.28 19.59 9.21
CA ARG A 436 14.53 20.72 8.62
C ARG A 436 14.46 21.90 9.56
N ASP A 437 14.64 23.10 9.01
CA ASP A 437 14.59 24.38 9.74
C ASP A 437 13.68 25.41 9.03
N ASP A 438 12.76 24.94 8.18
CA ASP A 438 11.89 25.76 7.31
C ASP A 438 10.42 25.79 7.76
N VAL A 439 10.05 25.04 8.81
CA VAL A 439 8.67 24.86 9.26
C VAL A 439 8.30 25.89 10.32
N ARG A 440 7.20 26.63 10.11
CA ARG A 440 6.64 27.58 11.10
C ARG A 440 5.18 27.32 11.45
N ASP A 441 4.48 26.60 10.59
CA ASP A 441 3.07 26.31 10.76
C ASP A 441 2.91 24.96 11.46
N VAL A 442 2.05 24.91 12.47
CA VAL A 442 1.69 23.68 13.18
C VAL A 442 0.18 23.51 13.11
N VAL A 443 -0.26 22.39 12.56
CA VAL A 443 -1.66 21.97 12.53
C VAL A 443 -1.78 20.79 13.47
N TYR A 444 -2.66 20.87 14.47
CA TYR A 444 -2.79 19.81 15.45
C TYR A 444 -4.23 19.53 15.86
N LEU A 445 -4.48 18.29 16.28
CA LEU A 445 -5.75 17.89 16.88
C LEU A 445 -5.79 18.30 18.35
N LYS A 446 -6.89 18.92 18.77
CA LYS A 446 -7.08 19.38 20.15
C LYS A 446 -7.29 18.17 21.07
N PRO A 447 -6.40 17.90 22.05
CA PRO A 447 -6.50 16.73 22.92
C PRO A 447 -7.85 16.59 23.62
N GLN A 448 -8.45 17.70 24.04
CA GLN A 448 -9.66 17.74 24.87
C GLN A 448 -10.95 17.54 24.06
N ARG A 449 -10.87 17.59 22.72
CA ARG A 449 -12.00 17.42 21.81
C ARG A 449 -11.92 16.14 20.99
N PHE A 450 -10.80 15.43 21.05
CA PHE A 450 -10.60 14.22 20.27
C PHE A 450 -11.49 13.07 20.79
N SER A 451 -12.18 12.40 19.87
CA SER A 451 -12.87 11.14 20.11
C SER A 451 -12.81 10.25 18.86
N ALA A 452 -12.81 8.93 19.06
CA ALA A 452 -12.65 7.96 17.98
C ALA A 452 -13.80 8.03 16.96
N ASP A 453 -15.02 8.35 17.40
CA ASP A 453 -16.20 8.52 16.55
C ASP A 453 -16.15 9.80 15.69
N ALA A 454 -15.38 10.80 16.10
CA ALA A 454 -15.21 12.05 15.35
C ALA A 454 -14.14 11.94 14.23
N THR A 455 -13.42 10.83 14.12
CA THR A 455 -12.30 10.67 13.18
C THR A 455 -12.65 10.96 11.71
N PRO A 456 -13.83 10.62 11.16
CA PRO A 456 -14.19 11.01 9.79
C PRO A 456 -14.41 12.51 9.63
N ALA A 457 -14.99 13.17 10.64
CA ALA A 457 -15.17 14.62 10.65
C ALA A 457 -13.82 15.35 10.72
N ILE A 458 -12.91 14.85 11.56
CA ILE A 458 -11.53 15.36 11.67
C ILE A 458 -10.82 15.32 10.31
N ALA A 459 -10.96 14.23 9.56
CA ALA A 459 -10.36 14.13 8.22
C ALA A 459 -10.86 15.22 7.27
N ALA A 460 -12.17 15.52 7.30
CA ALA A 460 -12.76 16.60 6.51
C ALA A 460 -12.32 18.00 6.99
N GLU A 461 -12.13 18.20 8.30
CA GLU A 461 -11.66 19.47 8.88
C GLU A 461 -10.20 19.78 8.51
N LEU A 462 -9.36 18.77 8.28
CA LEU A 462 -7.94 18.96 7.91
C LEU A 462 -7.74 19.45 6.47
N GLU A 463 -8.62 19.05 5.56
CA GLU A 463 -8.49 19.31 4.12
C GLU A 463 -8.38 20.82 3.79
N PRO A 464 -9.23 21.73 4.34
CA PRO A 464 -9.09 23.16 4.11
C PRO A 464 -7.75 23.75 4.59
N PHE A 465 -7.23 23.30 5.73
CA PHE A 465 -5.94 23.77 6.26
C PHE A 465 -4.80 23.34 5.35
N ASN A 466 -4.77 22.07 4.94
CA ASN A 466 -3.76 21.56 4.03
C ASN A 466 -3.78 22.31 2.70
N ARG A 467 -4.97 22.51 2.10
CA ARG A 467 -5.12 23.24 0.85
C ARG A 467 -4.56 24.66 0.95
N ALA A 468 -4.94 25.42 1.97
CA ALA A 468 -4.48 26.81 2.15
C ALA A 468 -2.96 26.90 2.35
N LEU A 469 -2.37 25.97 3.12
CA LEU A 469 -0.92 25.95 3.36
C LEU A 469 -0.14 25.50 2.11
N LEU A 470 -0.67 24.52 1.37
CA LEU A 470 -0.08 24.04 0.13
C LEU A 470 -0.10 25.13 -0.96
N GLU A 471 -1.22 25.83 -1.15
CA GLU A 471 -1.34 26.96 -2.08
C GLU A 471 -0.37 28.11 -1.74
N ALA A 472 -0.15 28.34 -0.44
CA ALA A 472 0.81 29.33 0.03
C ALA A 472 2.27 28.85 -0.01
N GLY A 473 2.54 27.60 -0.40
CA GLY A 473 3.89 27.02 -0.39
C GLY A 473 4.50 26.92 1.01
N ARG A 474 3.67 26.77 2.05
CA ARG A 474 4.09 26.79 3.45
C ARG A 474 4.11 25.37 4.02
N PRO A 475 5.30 24.78 4.25
CA PRO A 475 5.41 23.48 4.89
C PRO A 475 4.99 23.57 6.36
N TYR A 476 4.33 22.53 6.85
CA TYR A 476 3.83 22.50 8.21
C TYR A 476 4.11 21.18 8.94
N LEU A 477 4.04 21.24 10.26
CA LEU A 477 4.05 20.10 11.18
C LEU A 477 2.61 19.70 11.48
N LEU A 478 2.24 18.45 11.21
CA LEU A 478 0.95 17.88 11.58
C LEU A 478 1.08 17.07 12.87
N ILE A 479 0.20 17.26 13.84
CA ILE A 479 0.19 16.50 15.11
C ILE A 479 -1.22 15.96 15.36
N GLY A 480 -1.37 14.67 15.62
CA GLY A 480 -2.67 14.10 15.95
C GLY A 480 -2.58 12.80 16.70
N PHE A 481 -3.72 12.12 16.82
CA PHE A 481 -3.87 10.92 17.64
C PHE A 481 -4.17 9.69 16.78
N GLY A 482 -3.58 8.57 17.16
CA GLY A 482 -3.68 7.31 16.42
C GLY A 482 -3.01 7.37 15.05
N ARG A 483 -3.36 6.42 14.20
CA ARG A 483 -2.75 6.21 12.89
C ARG A 483 -3.42 7.05 11.80
N TRP A 484 -2.65 7.88 11.13
CA TRP A 484 -3.11 8.59 9.93
C TRP A 484 -3.32 7.61 8.77
N GLY A 485 -4.45 7.76 8.07
CA GLY A 485 -4.82 6.93 6.93
C GLY A 485 -5.48 5.60 7.30
N SER A 486 -5.89 5.42 8.56
CA SER A 486 -6.64 4.25 9.00
C SER A 486 -8.14 4.45 8.82
N SER A 487 -8.83 3.52 8.15
CA SER A 487 -10.29 3.48 8.08
C SER A 487 -10.97 3.00 9.37
N GLU A 488 -10.22 2.34 10.25
CA GLU A 488 -10.70 1.85 11.54
C GLU A 488 -10.69 3.00 12.58
N PRO A 489 -11.86 3.46 13.08
CA PRO A 489 -11.96 4.65 13.93
C PRO A 489 -11.18 4.55 15.25
N TRP A 490 -11.06 3.33 15.79
CA TRP A 490 -10.33 3.04 17.03
C TRP A 490 -8.81 2.92 16.83
N LEU A 491 -8.37 2.87 15.58
CA LEU A 491 -6.95 2.78 15.21
C LEU A 491 -6.38 4.15 14.82
N GLY A 492 -7.20 5.05 14.26
CA GLY A 492 -6.77 6.42 13.95
C GLY A 492 -7.73 7.21 13.05
N VAL A 493 -7.17 8.16 12.29
CA VAL A 493 -7.93 9.11 11.48
C VAL A 493 -7.90 8.72 10.00
N PRO A 494 -9.06 8.58 9.31
CA PRO A 494 -9.17 8.13 7.92
C PRO A 494 -8.85 9.24 6.91
N VAL A 495 -7.70 9.91 7.08
CA VAL A 495 -7.22 10.91 6.11
C VAL A 495 -6.74 10.25 4.83
N GLN A 496 -7.13 10.78 3.69
CA GLN A 496 -6.45 10.51 2.42
C GLN A 496 -5.14 11.30 2.37
N TRP A 497 -4.15 10.81 1.63
CA TRP A 497 -2.86 11.51 1.52
C TRP A 497 -3.02 12.94 0.99
N SER A 498 -3.92 13.13 0.03
CA SER A 498 -4.29 14.43 -0.54
C SER A 498 -4.73 15.48 0.50
N GLN A 499 -5.28 15.04 1.64
CA GLN A 499 -5.78 15.91 2.70
C GLN A 499 -4.67 16.42 3.64
N ILE A 500 -3.47 15.86 3.58
CA ILE A 500 -2.34 16.23 4.46
C ILE A 500 -0.99 16.35 3.73
N SER A 501 -1.01 16.35 2.40
CA SER A 501 0.18 16.27 1.52
C SER A 501 1.16 17.45 1.64
N GLY A 502 0.74 18.58 2.20
CA GLY A 502 1.59 19.74 2.50
C GLY A 502 2.43 19.57 3.78
N ALA A 503 2.12 18.58 4.62
CA ALA A 503 2.91 18.29 5.81
C ALA A 503 4.33 17.89 5.40
N ARG A 504 5.33 18.38 6.14
CA ARG A 504 6.74 17.96 6.01
C ARG A 504 7.26 17.27 7.26
N ALA A 505 6.47 17.33 8.33
CA ALA A 505 6.59 16.41 9.43
C ALA A 505 5.21 16.05 9.99
N ILE A 506 5.08 14.81 10.46
CA ILE A 506 3.85 14.27 11.02
C ILE A 506 4.17 13.62 12.36
N VAL A 507 3.35 13.87 13.35
CA VAL A 507 3.43 13.31 14.69
C VAL A 507 2.16 12.50 14.96
N GLU A 508 2.35 11.24 15.32
CA GLU A 508 1.29 10.36 15.82
C GLU A 508 1.46 10.17 17.32
N ALA A 509 0.52 10.70 18.09
CA ALA A 509 0.42 10.47 19.51
C ALA A 509 -0.52 9.29 19.78
N THR A 510 -0.14 8.37 20.68
CA THR A 510 -1.07 7.32 21.12
C THR A 510 -1.89 7.78 22.33
N LEU A 511 -3.08 7.19 22.48
CA LEU A 511 -3.95 7.32 23.65
C LEU A 511 -4.09 5.95 24.33
N PRO A 512 -4.46 5.85 25.62
CA PRO A 512 -4.62 4.57 26.31
C PRO A 512 -5.49 3.56 25.55
N GLN A 513 -6.56 4.07 24.93
CA GLN A 513 -7.52 3.30 24.15
C GLN A 513 -7.19 3.20 22.64
N MET A 514 -6.13 3.89 22.17
CA MET A 514 -5.77 3.99 20.76
C MET A 514 -4.24 3.95 20.62
N SER A 515 -3.71 2.74 20.57
CA SER A 515 -2.28 2.46 20.40
C SER A 515 -2.07 1.57 19.18
N PRO A 516 -2.17 2.13 17.96
CA PRO A 516 -1.94 1.38 16.74
C PRO A 516 -0.51 0.84 16.68
N ASP A 517 -0.33 -0.32 16.05
CA ASP A 517 1.00 -0.80 15.69
C ASP A 517 1.64 0.09 14.63
N LEU A 518 2.96 0.23 14.73
CA LEU A 518 3.76 0.96 13.75
C LEU A 518 3.75 0.20 12.42
N SER A 519 2.96 0.66 11.46
CA SER A 519 2.84 -0.01 10.18
C SER A 519 3.79 0.56 9.14
N GLN A 520 4.44 -0.35 8.41
CA GLN A 520 5.27 -0.04 7.25
C GLN A 520 4.68 -0.62 5.97
N GLY A 521 3.44 -1.12 6.05
CA GLY A 521 2.79 -1.99 5.06
C GLY A 521 2.04 -1.28 3.93
N SER A 522 1.60 -0.05 4.18
CA SER A 522 0.51 0.57 3.43
C SER A 522 0.99 1.51 2.32
N HIS A 523 0.09 1.82 1.39
CA HIS A 523 0.33 2.87 0.40
C HIS A 523 0.61 4.24 1.03
N PHE A 524 -0.06 4.57 2.14
CA PHE A 524 0.21 5.76 2.93
C PHE A 524 1.67 5.85 3.39
N PHE A 525 2.27 4.72 3.79
CA PHE A 525 3.65 4.65 4.24
C PHE A 525 4.65 4.96 3.11
N HIS A 526 4.38 4.47 1.91
CA HIS A 526 5.21 4.77 0.73
C HIS A 526 5.19 6.26 0.37
N ASN A 527 4.02 6.88 0.40
CA ASN A 527 3.88 8.30 0.12
C ASN A 527 4.67 9.16 1.13
N LEU A 528 4.68 8.73 2.38
CA LEU A 528 5.44 9.37 3.44
C LEU A 528 6.95 9.31 3.23
N ILE A 529 7.49 8.12 2.91
CA ILE A 529 8.92 7.95 2.60
C ILE A 529 9.30 8.73 1.34
N GLY A 530 8.54 8.55 0.26
CA GLY A 530 8.78 9.19 -1.03
C GLY A 530 8.76 10.71 -0.96
N SER A 531 7.85 11.28 -0.17
CA SER A 531 7.74 12.73 0.04
C SER A 531 8.75 13.27 1.06
N ARG A 532 9.63 12.42 1.60
CA ARG A 532 10.63 12.75 2.63
C ARG A 532 10.02 13.45 3.84
N VAL A 533 8.81 13.02 4.23
CA VAL A 533 8.13 13.55 5.41
C VAL A 533 8.76 12.93 6.65
N LEU A 534 9.15 13.78 7.60
CA LEU A 534 9.70 13.34 8.88
C LEU A 534 8.56 12.85 9.78
N TYR A 535 8.61 11.61 10.23
CA TYR A 535 7.50 11.02 10.96
C TYR A 535 7.93 10.61 12.36
N LEU A 536 7.14 10.99 13.36
CA LEU A 536 7.46 10.78 14.77
C LEU A 536 6.26 10.12 15.47
N CYS A 537 6.51 9.03 16.19
CA CYS A 537 5.50 8.36 16.99
C CYS A 537 5.77 8.61 18.48
N VAL A 538 4.81 9.26 19.12
CA VAL A 538 4.86 9.64 20.54
C VAL A 538 3.90 8.74 21.32
N PRO A 539 4.40 7.73 22.04
CA PRO A 539 3.54 6.90 22.88
C PRO A 539 2.92 7.72 24.02
N HIS A 540 1.73 7.32 24.48
CA HIS A 540 1.04 7.87 25.65
C HIS A 540 1.93 7.84 26.91
N GLU A 541 1.66 8.76 27.84
CA GLU A 541 2.42 8.97 29.07
C GLU A 541 2.62 7.66 29.86
N GLY A 542 3.86 7.42 30.31
CA GLY A 542 4.26 6.24 31.09
C GLY A 542 5.40 5.41 30.47
N SER A 543 5.66 5.53 29.17
CA SER A 543 6.75 4.80 28.49
C SER A 543 8.13 5.50 28.56
N GLY A 544 8.16 6.78 28.92
CA GLY A 544 9.39 7.60 29.04
C GLY A 544 10.10 7.90 27.71
N ARG A 545 9.50 7.56 26.56
CA ARG A 545 10.14 7.61 25.23
C ARG A 545 9.58 8.69 24.29
N GLY A 546 8.78 9.62 24.77
CA GLY A 546 8.35 10.78 23.98
C GLY A 546 7.50 11.76 24.79
N ARG A 547 7.41 13.01 24.32
CA ARG A 547 6.51 14.04 24.88
C ARG A 547 6.04 15.00 23.81
N ILE A 548 4.90 15.64 24.05
CA ILE A 548 4.40 16.79 23.29
C ILE A 548 4.07 17.90 24.30
N ASP A 549 4.62 19.10 24.10
CA ASP A 549 4.34 20.31 24.90
C ASP A 549 3.02 20.96 24.42
N TRP A 550 1.89 20.38 24.84
CA TRP A 550 0.55 20.86 24.50
C TRP A 550 0.27 22.26 25.06
N GLU A 551 0.75 22.56 26.27
CA GLU A 551 0.57 23.87 26.91
C GLU A 551 1.17 24.99 26.08
N TRP A 552 2.39 24.78 25.55
CA TRP A 552 3.01 25.75 24.66
C TRP A 552 2.25 25.92 23.35
N LEU A 553 1.81 24.83 22.72
CA LEU A 553 1.01 24.90 21.48
C LEU A 553 -0.28 25.68 21.72
N ASP A 554 -0.98 25.39 22.82
CA ASP A 554 -2.25 26.01 23.15
C ASP A 554 -2.12 27.48 23.54
N GLY A 555 -0.95 27.90 24.04
CA GLY A 555 -0.62 29.29 24.35
C GLY A 555 -0.35 30.18 23.13
N LEU A 556 -0.16 29.62 21.93
CA LEU A 556 0.07 30.39 20.71
C LEU A 556 -1.24 30.97 20.12
N PRO A 557 -1.21 32.15 19.48
CA PRO A 557 -2.38 32.67 18.79
C PRO A 557 -2.80 31.75 17.63
N ALA A 558 -4.08 31.41 17.58
CA ALA A 558 -4.64 30.62 16.49
C ALA A 558 -4.68 31.45 15.20
N VAL A 559 -4.18 30.86 14.10
CA VAL A 559 -4.36 31.38 12.73
C VAL A 559 -5.72 30.95 12.18
N GLY A 560 -6.14 29.73 12.51
CA GLY A 560 -7.46 29.19 12.19
C GLY A 560 -7.78 28.01 13.09
N GLU A 561 -9.06 27.75 13.29
CA GLU A 561 -9.53 26.74 14.24
C GLU A 561 -10.91 26.21 13.83
N THR A 562 -11.11 24.90 13.93
CA THR A 562 -12.39 24.20 13.76
C THR A 562 -12.81 23.58 15.10
N GLU A 563 -13.76 22.64 15.11
CA GLU A 563 -14.14 21.95 16.35
C GLU A 563 -12.96 21.14 16.92
N HIS A 564 -12.29 20.36 16.06
CA HIS A 564 -11.27 19.39 16.47
C HIS A 564 -9.83 19.80 16.10
N VAL A 565 -9.65 20.65 15.10
CA VAL A 565 -8.32 21.01 14.54
C VAL A 565 -7.98 22.47 14.90
N ARG A 566 -6.70 22.72 15.21
CA ARG A 566 -6.15 24.05 15.42
C ARG A 566 -4.89 24.27 14.60
N HIS A 567 -4.80 25.42 13.96
CA HIS A 567 -3.62 25.87 13.22
C HIS A 567 -3.00 27.07 13.93
N VAL A 568 -1.72 26.95 14.30
CA VAL A 568 -0.91 28.01 14.89
C VAL A 568 0.33 28.27 14.03
N ARG A 569 0.89 29.48 14.15
CA ARG A 569 2.15 29.85 13.51
C ARG A 569 3.14 30.34 14.54
N THR A 570 4.34 29.76 14.52
CA THR A 570 5.43 30.12 15.42
C THR A 570 6.14 31.39 14.95
N PRO A 571 6.69 32.20 15.88
CA PRO A 571 7.45 33.41 15.51
C PRO A 571 8.70 33.09 14.68
N THR A 572 9.43 32.03 15.07
CA THR A 572 10.62 31.54 14.37
C THR A 572 10.42 30.11 13.86
N ALA A 573 11.27 29.67 12.94
CA ALA A 573 11.16 28.32 12.39
C ALA A 573 11.53 27.26 13.44
N LEU A 574 10.77 26.19 13.46
CA LEU A 574 11.04 25.00 14.25
C LEU A 574 12.23 24.25 13.65
N ARG A 575 13.07 23.68 14.51
CA ARG A 575 14.19 22.81 14.10
C ARG A 575 13.80 21.37 14.32
N LEU A 576 13.57 20.65 13.23
CA LEU A 576 13.19 19.24 13.22
C LEU A 576 14.42 18.40 12.95
N ARG A 577 14.67 17.40 13.79
CA ARG A 577 15.79 16.45 13.64
C ARG A 577 15.26 15.04 13.85
N VAL A 578 15.51 14.16 12.88
CA VAL A 578 15.11 12.76 12.92
C VAL A 578 16.31 11.89 12.55
N ASP A 579 16.75 11.08 13.50
CA ASP A 579 17.76 10.02 13.37
C ASP A 579 17.01 8.69 13.25
N GLY A 580 16.72 8.30 12.01
CA GLY A 580 16.02 7.05 11.70
C GLY A 580 16.84 5.79 12.01
N ARG A 581 18.17 5.92 12.14
CA ARG A 581 19.06 4.78 12.48
C ARG A 581 18.96 4.42 13.94
N ARG A 582 18.79 5.41 14.81
CA ARG A 582 18.60 5.21 16.26
C ARG A 582 17.15 5.26 16.70
N GLY A 583 16.23 5.56 15.78
CA GLY A 583 14.80 5.66 16.05
C GLY A 583 14.42 6.91 16.85
N ARG A 584 15.23 7.98 16.83
CA ARG A 584 15.03 9.15 17.71
C ARG A 584 14.73 10.40 16.91
N GLY A 585 13.81 11.22 17.40
CA GLY A 585 13.55 12.52 16.78
C GLY A 585 13.03 13.56 17.75
N MET A 586 13.17 14.81 17.32
CA MET A 586 12.72 15.96 18.08
C MET A 586 12.28 17.11 17.18
N VAL A 587 11.44 17.96 17.74
CA VAL A 587 11.09 19.28 17.24
C VAL A 587 11.46 20.30 18.30
N LEU A 588 12.38 21.20 17.98
CA LEU A 588 12.87 22.24 18.87
C LEU A 588 12.29 23.60 18.47
N ARG A 589 11.86 24.38 19.45
CA ARG A 589 11.70 25.83 19.29
C ARG A 589 13.03 26.54 19.50
N ASP A 590 13.14 27.78 19.02
CA ASP A 590 14.26 28.61 19.43
C ASP A 590 14.21 28.86 20.94
N ALA A 591 15.41 28.94 21.52
CA ALA A 591 15.61 29.05 22.96
C ALA A 591 15.23 30.44 23.47
#